data_AF-A0A3M0ZSS1-F1
#
_entry.id   AF-A0A3M0ZSS1-F1
#
_cell.length_a   1.000
_cell.length_b   1.000
_cell.length_c   1.000
_cell.angle_alpha   90.00
_cell.angle_beta   90.00
_cell.angle_gamma   90.00
#
_symmetry.space_group_name_H-M   'P 1'
#
loop_
_entity.id
_entity.type
_entity.pdbx_description
1 polymer ?
#
loop_
_entity_poly.entity_id
_entity_poly.type
_entity_poly.pdbx_seq_one_letter_code
_entity_poly.pdbx_strand_id
1 'polypeptide(L)'
;MSLEIQDVVPFSVDEFLTDYRVVSSNGSGTAKVFVSMLPAQYIKRILKALQASGVDPICVSNPPSVLAAAYNLAPNYFKPNSAIVWADNGVYSILVTFGGESKYAKTIDPEV
;
A
#
# COMPACT_ATOMS: atom_id res chain seq x y z
N MET A 1 21.73 -2.77 0.58
CA MET A 1 21.18 -3.08 1.92
C MET A 1 20.07 -4.09 1.71
N SER A 2 20.22 -5.33 2.18
CA SER A 2 19.08 -6.23 2.32
C SER A 2 18.27 -5.75 3.52
N LEU A 3 16.99 -5.43 3.31
CA LEU A 3 16.09 -5.19 4.44
C LEU A 3 15.77 -6.53 5.10
N GLU A 4 16.02 -6.65 6.40
CA GLU A 4 15.68 -7.82 7.22
C GLU A 4 14.20 -7.77 7.65
N ILE A 5 13.31 -7.74 6.65
CA ILE A 5 11.85 -7.64 6.86
C ILE A 5 11.33 -8.84 7.66
N GLN A 6 11.96 -10.00 7.49
CA GLN A 6 11.62 -11.24 8.19
C GLN A 6 11.67 -11.10 9.72
N ASP A 7 12.55 -10.25 10.26
CA ASP A 7 12.73 -10.09 11.70
C ASP A 7 11.62 -9.25 12.36
N VAL A 8 10.83 -8.53 11.55
CA VAL A 8 9.77 -7.64 12.04
C VAL A 8 8.36 -8.17 11.76
N VAL A 9 8.22 -9.31 11.08
CA VAL A 9 6.92 -9.91 10.76
C VAL A 9 6.80 -11.34 11.30
N PRO A 10 5.61 -11.75 11.78
CA PRO A 10 5.39 -13.09 12.33
C PRO A 10 5.09 -14.16 11.26
N PHE A 11 5.43 -13.93 9.99
CA PHE A 11 5.11 -14.81 8.85
C PHE A 11 6.27 -14.87 7.86
N SER A 12 6.27 -15.87 6.97
CA SER A 12 7.33 -16.02 5.95
C SER A 12 7.19 -14.95 4.87
N VAL A 13 8.25 -14.17 4.63
CA VAL A 13 8.26 -13.13 3.59
C VAL A 13 8.21 -13.72 2.18
N ASP A 14 8.60 -14.98 1.98
CA ASP A 14 8.64 -15.65 0.67
C ASP A 14 7.24 -15.87 0.07
N GLU A 15 6.20 -15.83 0.91
CA GLU A 15 4.80 -15.93 0.48
C GLU A 15 4.24 -14.60 -0.04
N PHE A 16 5.02 -13.52 0.06
CA PHE A 16 4.60 -12.15 -0.21
C PHE A 16 5.49 -11.51 -1.29
N LEU A 17 4.87 -10.76 -2.19
CA LEU A 17 5.57 -9.77 -2.99
C LEU A 17 5.87 -8.58 -2.10
N THR A 18 7.15 -8.24 -2.03
CA THR A 18 7.63 -7.16 -1.18
C THR A 18 8.25 -6.07 -2.03
N ASP A 19 7.80 -4.84 -1.81
CA ASP A 19 8.36 -3.64 -2.41
C ASP A 19 8.66 -2.61 -1.31
N TYR A 20 9.64 -1.75 -1.52
CA TYR A 20 10.04 -0.78 -0.51
C TYR A 20 10.40 0.59 -1.10
N ARG A 21 10.15 1.62 -0.30
CA ARG A 21 10.53 3.00 -0.62
C ARG A 21 11.19 3.65 0.59
N VAL A 22 12.34 4.27 0.37
CA VAL A 22 12.97 5.12 1.39
C VAL A 22 12.17 6.42 1.52
N VAL A 23 11.68 6.69 2.73
CA VAL A 23 10.90 7.89 3.08
C VAL A 23 11.82 9.03 3.50
N SER A 24 12.81 8.74 4.33
CA SER A 24 13.83 9.70 4.76
C SER A 24 15.13 8.97 5.10
N SER A 25 16.26 9.60 4.84
CA SER A 25 17.57 9.14 5.31
C SER A 25 18.10 10.13 6.30
N ASN A 26 18.47 9.66 7.48
CA ASN A 26 19.18 10.45 8.46
C ASN A 26 20.66 10.26 8.12
N GLY A 27 21.44 11.35 8.01
CA GLY A 27 22.87 11.30 7.64
C GLY A 27 23.76 10.39 8.53
N SER A 28 23.18 9.78 9.58
CA SER A 28 23.75 8.71 10.40
C SER A 28 23.71 7.32 9.77
N GLY A 29 23.24 7.16 8.53
CA GLY A 29 23.10 5.86 7.86
C GLY A 29 21.84 5.09 8.24
N THR A 30 20.92 5.70 8.98
CA THR A 30 19.62 5.13 9.32
C THR A 30 18.55 5.70 8.38
N ALA A 31 17.76 4.84 7.74
CA ALA A 31 16.68 5.26 6.84
C ALA A 31 15.32 4.82 7.39
N LYS A 32 14.31 5.69 7.26
CA LYS A 32 12.91 5.30 7.39
C LYS A 32 12.48 4.70 6.06
N VAL A 33 12.03 3.46 6.07
CA VAL A 33 11.60 2.73 4.88
C VAL A 33 10.13 2.38 5.02
N PHE A 34 9.35 2.69 4.00
CA PHE A 34 8.01 2.17 3.83
C PHE A 34 8.11 0.85 3.09
N VAL A 35 7.55 -0.21 3.66
CA VAL A 35 7.51 -1.54 3.06
C VAL A 35 6.06 -1.88 2.73
N SER A 36 5.82 -2.26 1.48
CA SER A 36 4.55 -2.81 1.03
C SER A 36 4.69 -4.30 0.84
N MET A 37 3.78 -5.08 1.41
CA MET A 37 3.72 -6.53 1.28
C MET A 37 2.35 -6.94 0.77
N LEU A 38 2.29 -7.77 -0.28
CA LEU A 38 1.05 -8.33 -0.82
C LEU A 38 1.19 -9.84 -0.98
N PRO A 39 0.20 -10.66 -0.57
CA PRO A 39 0.27 -12.09 -0.75
C PRO A 39 0.49 -12.46 -2.22
N ALA A 40 1.55 -13.22 -2.52
CA ALA A 40 1.91 -13.55 -3.90
C ALA A 40 0.80 -14.33 -4.61
N GLN A 41 0.06 -15.17 -3.87
CA GLN A 41 -1.09 -15.89 -4.42
C GLN A 41 -2.22 -14.96 -4.89
N TYR A 42 -2.49 -13.89 -4.14
CA TYR A 42 -3.52 -12.91 -4.49
C TYR A 42 -3.19 -12.23 -5.81
N ILE A 43 -1.95 -11.77 -5.97
CA ILE A 43 -1.47 -11.13 -7.20
C ILE A 43 -1.49 -12.12 -8.37
N LYS A 44 -1.03 -13.36 -8.17
CA LYS A 44 -1.09 -14.41 -9.20
C LYS A 44 -2.51 -14.65 -9.72
N ARG A 45 -3.53 -14.60 -8.84
CA ARG A 45 -4.95 -14.76 -9.26
C ARG A 45 -5.41 -13.58 -10.12
N ILE A 46 -5.09 -12.35 -9.72
CA ILE A 46 -5.43 -11.14 -10.49
C ILE A 46 -4.77 -11.18 -11.86
N LEU A 47 -3.46 -11.45 -11.93
CA LEU A 47 -2.71 -11.52 -13.18
C LEU A 47 -3.30 -12.57 -14.13
N LYS A 48 -3.64 -13.76 -13.61
CA LYS A 48 -4.29 -14.81 -14.41
C LYS A 48 -5.64 -14.37 -14.97
N ALA A 49 -6.47 -13.71 -14.17
CA ALA A 49 -7.78 -13.23 -14.62
C ALA A 49 -7.66 -12.15 -15.72
N LEU A 50 -6.70 -11.24 -15.58
CA LEU A 50 -6.42 -10.19 -16.58
C LEU A 50 -5.87 -10.79 -17.87
N GLN A 51 -4.89 -11.70 -17.78
CA GLN A 51 -4.33 -12.40 -18.94
C GLN A 51 -5.37 -13.23 -19.68
N ALA A 52 -6.27 -13.91 -18.95
CA ALA A 52 -7.39 -14.64 -19.57
C ALA A 52 -8.35 -13.71 -20.35
N SER A 53 -8.37 -12.43 -20.00
CA SER A 53 -9.14 -11.39 -20.70
C SER A 53 -8.33 -10.67 -21.79
N GLY A 54 -7.10 -11.10 -22.07
CA GLY A 54 -6.19 -10.46 -23.02
C GLY A 54 -5.59 -9.13 -22.54
N VAL A 55 -5.68 -8.84 -21.24
CA VAL A 55 -5.14 -7.62 -20.63
C VAL A 55 -3.79 -7.93 -19.98
N ASP A 56 -2.76 -7.19 -20.35
CA ASP A 56 -1.44 -7.25 -19.71
C ASP A 56 -1.26 -6.07 -18.73
N PRO A 57 -1.33 -6.30 -17.41
CA PRO A 57 -1.26 -5.22 -16.44
C PRO A 57 0.16 -4.65 -16.30
N ILE A 58 0.31 -3.35 -16.53
CA ILE A 58 1.58 -2.63 -16.39
C ILE A 58 1.90 -2.34 -14.90
N CYS A 59 0.87 -2.18 -14.08
CA CYS A 59 1.00 -1.85 -12.67
C CYS A 59 -0.10 -2.55 -11.85
N VAL A 60 0.29 -3.10 -10.70
CA VAL A 60 -0.63 -3.60 -9.69
C VAL A 60 -0.37 -2.80 -8.42
N SER A 61 -1.43 -2.21 -7.87
CA SER A 61 -1.35 -1.38 -6.66
C SER A 61 -2.32 -1.90 -5.60
N ASN A 62 -2.21 -1.35 -4.39
CA ASN A 62 -3.14 -1.62 -3.31
C ASN A 62 -4.08 -0.41 -3.07
N PRO A 63 -5.28 -0.63 -2.49
CA PRO A 63 -6.22 0.47 -2.28
C PRO A 63 -5.64 1.65 -1.46
N PRO A 64 -4.87 1.45 -0.37
CA PRO A 64 -4.17 2.55 0.30
C PRO A 64 -3.31 3.44 -0.60
N SER A 65 -2.54 2.84 -1.52
CA SER A 65 -1.74 3.57 -2.50
C SER A 65 -2.60 4.35 -3.49
N VAL A 66 -3.74 3.79 -3.90
CA VAL A 66 -4.71 4.49 -4.75
C VAL A 66 -5.31 5.71 -4.03
N LEU A 67 -5.66 5.58 -2.75
CA LEU A 67 -6.15 6.71 -1.96
C LEU A 67 -5.09 7.80 -1.82
N ALA A 68 -3.82 7.43 -1.64
CA ALA A 68 -2.73 8.39 -1.57
C ALA A 68 -2.51 9.11 -2.90
N ALA A 69 -2.63 8.39 -4.01
CA ALA A 69 -2.60 9.00 -5.35
C ALA A 69 -3.77 9.97 -5.54
N ALA A 70 -5.00 9.58 -5.16
CA ALA A 70 -6.17 10.44 -5.25
C ALA A 70 -6.02 11.73 -4.42
N TYR A 71 -5.48 11.63 -3.21
CA TYR A 71 -5.18 12.79 -2.36
C TYR A 71 -4.22 13.76 -3.06
N ASN A 72 -3.10 13.24 -3.60
CA ASN A 72 -2.08 14.05 -4.26
C ASN A 72 -2.56 14.68 -5.57
N LEU A 73 -3.45 13.99 -6.30
CA LEU A 73 -4.00 14.47 -7.57
C LEU A 73 -5.10 15.51 -7.39
N ALA A 74 -5.72 15.61 -6.22
CA ALA A 74 -6.80 16.55 -5.93
C ALA A 74 -6.45 17.50 -4.75
N PRO A 75 -5.39 18.31 -4.86
CA PRO A 75 -4.85 19.10 -3.74
C PRO A 75 -5.82 20.15 -3.18
N ASN A 76 -6.83 20.55 -3.98
CA ASN A 76 -7.84 21.53 -3.57
C ASN A 76 -9.13 20.89 -3.04
N TYR A 77 -9.30 19.58 -3.22
CA TYR A 77 -10.51 18.87 -2.81
C TYR A 77 -10.40 18.40 -1.36
N PHE A 78 -9.27 17.76 -1.02
CA PHE A 78 -9.04 17.23 0.32
C PHE A 78 -8.38 18.27 1.24
N LYS A 79 -8.74 18.24 2.52
CA LYS A 79 -8.10 19.10 3.53
C LYS A 79 -6.79 18.46 4.03
N PRO A 80 -5.79 19.25 4.46
CA PRO A 80 -4.51 18.74 4.95
C PRO A 80 -4.61 17.77 6.14
N ASN A 81 -5.65 17.90 6.95
CA ASN A 81 -6.00 17.00 8.04
C ASN A 81 -7.32 16.33 7.68
N SER A 82 -7.28 15.15 7.09
CA SER A 82 -8.47 14.43 6.68
C SER A 82 -8.26 12.92 6.69
N ALA A 83 -9.38 12.19 6.68
CA ALA A 83 -9.39 10.76 6.42
C ALA A 83 -10.15 10.51 5.11
N ILE A 84 -9.56 9.74 4.21
CA ILE A 84 -10.20 9.26 3.00
C ILE A 84 -10.56 7.80 3.24
N VAL A 85 -11.82 7.45 3.01
CA VAL A 85 -12.33 6.10 3.18
C VAL A 85 -12.91 5.62 1.85
N TRP A 86 -12.39 4.50 1.36
CA TRP A 86 -12.99 3.73 0.27
C TRP A 86 -13.65 2.50 0.88
N ALA A 87 -14.97 2.42 0.77
CA ALA A 87 -15.76 1.25 1.13
C ALA A 87 -16.16 0.48 -0.13
N ASP A 88 -15.86 -0.81 -0.19
CA ASP A 88 -16.29 -1.71 -1.25
C ASP A 88 -16.61 -3.09 -0.68
N ASN A 89 -17.85 -3.56 -0.90
CA ASN A 89 -18.32 -4.89 -0.50
C ASN A 89 -17.93 -5.31 0.94
N GLY A 90 -18.11 -4.41 1.90
CA GLY A 90 -17.79 -4.67 3.32
C GLY A 90 -16.32 -4.47 3.69
N VAL A 91 -15.42 -4.29 2.73
CA VAL A 91 -14.01 -3.96 2.96
C VAL A 91 -13.82 -2.44 2.96
N TYR A 92 -13.05 -1.93 3.92
CA TYR A 92 -12.78 -0.51 4.10
C TYR A 92 -11.29 -0.21 4.00
N SER A 93 -10.89 0.57 3.01
CA SER A 93 -9.54 1.12 2.91
C SER A 93 -9.53 2.57 3.37
N ILE A 94 -8.65 2.89 4.30
CA ILE A 94 -8.57 4.17 4.98
C ILE A 94 -7.17 4.75 4.74
N LEU A 95 -7.13 6.03 4.39
CA LEU A 95 -5.91 6.85 4.40
C LEU A 95 -6.14 8.05 5.32
N VAL A 96 -5.24 8.28 6.26
CA VAL A 96 -5.26 9.44 7.15
C VAL A 96 -4.09 10.36 6.82
N THR A 97 -4.41 11.63 6.58
CA THR A 97 -3.45 12.71 6.32
C THR A 97 -3.42 13.69 7.48
N PHE A 98 -2.22 14.16 7.81
CA PHE A 98 -2.00 15.26 8.76
C PHE A 98 -0.95 16.21 8.20
N GLY A 99 -1.25 17.51 8.21
CA GLY A 99 -0.35 18.53 7.70
C GLY A 99 -0.06 18.39 6.20
N GLY A 100 -0.93 17.71 5.45
CA GLY A 100 -0.74 17.47 4.03
C GLY A 100 0.00 16.18 3.68
N GLU A 101 0.44 15.41 4.68
CA GLU A 101 1.19 14.18 4.48
C GLU A 101 0.39 12.95 4.90
N SER A 102 0.47 11.87 4.11
CA SER A 102 -0.05 10.56 4.48
C SER A 102 0.69 10.03 5.70
N LYS A 103 -0.01 9.84 6.83
CA LYS A 103 0.57 9.32 8.08
C LYS A 103 0.20 7.88 8.37
N TYR A 104 -1.00 7.49 7.97
CA TYR A 104 -1.52 6.16 8.26
C TYR A 104 -2.38 5.68 7.11
N ALA A 105 -2.26 4.40 6.77
CA ALA A 105 -3.16 3.78 5.83
C ALA A 105 -3.41 2.32 6.22
N LYS A 106 -4.65 1.87 6.08
CA LYS A 106 -5.04 0.50 6.45
C LYS A 106 -6.22 0.04 5.62
N THR A 107 -6.22 -1.24 5.27
CA THR A 107 -7.44 -1.93 4.81
C THR A 107 -7.97 -2.78 5.96
N ILE A 108 -9.27 -2.69 6.19
CA ILE A 108 -10.02 -3.41 7.22
C ILE A 108 -11.05 -4.25 6.50
N ASP A 109 -11.00 -5.56 6.74
CA ASP A 109 -12.08 -6.48 6.39
C ASP A 109 -12.72 -6.93 7.70
N PRO A 110 -13.95 -6.51 8.02
CA PRO A 110 -14.61 -6.82 9.29
C PRO A 110 -15.08 -8.28 9.37
N GLU A 111 -15.05 -9.03 8.27
CA GLU A 111 -15.48 -10.44 8.22
C GLU A 111 -14.32 -11.43 8.45
N VAL A 112 -13.08 -10.93 8.61
CA VAL A 112 -11.84 -11.71 8.81
C VAL A 112 -11.23 -11.49 10.19
#